data_AF-A0A819F0S0-F1
#
_entry.id   AF-A0A819F0S0-F1
#
_cell.length_a   1.000
_cell.length_b   1.000
_cell.length_c   1.000
_cell.angle_alpha   90.00
_cell.angle_beta   90.00
_cell.angle_gamma   90.00
#
_symmetry.space_group_name_H-M   'P 1'
#
loop_
_entity.id
_entity.type
_entity.pdbx_description
1 polymer ?
#
loop_
_entity_poly.entity_id
_entity_poly.type
_entity_poly.pdbx_seq_one_letter_code
_entity_poly.pdbx_strand_id
1 'polypeptide(L)'
;MLVNPGGPGGSGLGLATLGKSVPNNVGDAYDWIGFDPRGVGLSRPALSCLPYYFSGPRLNYVPLNDTLENIWLMRSKDYAMACATNNLKLLQYMTTIDIAKDMESIRVALSQDQINYYGFSYGTYLGQVYATLFPDRVRRMVLDSNVDARTVWFQGNLNIYLAFELNIKIWFRWLAKYNNVFHLGQTEFQVENQWNRTLKQLENNPFNNVIGPDEWLDIFLFAAYYQQTWINLGTTFADWVNKNDGDSLMGWYEAVDNTGNDNPFAAYLAVLCTDAQWPQSWEYVRTENWRTFAKAPTFTWQNAWYNGPCQYWPQEGKIPVDVDGSKVSAILLIDETLDAPTPFEGSLEVRRRFPRAILLAEPNGTSHASSLSGNNCVDNTIAQYLLSGTLPARKSGDGPDLECAPLPEPVPSGVHKPTKAQIRNLLRKVKRY
;
A
#
# COMPACT_ATOMS: atom_id res chain seq x y z
N MET A 1 -20.61 8.82 -4.29
CA MET A 1 -19.21 8.50 -4.59
C MET A 1 -18.81 7.32 -3.71
N LEU A 2 -18.72 6.13 -4.28
CA LEU A 2 -18.17 4.98 -3.57
C LEU A 2 -16.66 5.15 -3.47
N VAL A 3 -16.08 4.79 -2.32
CA VAL A 3 -14.65 4.98 -2.06
C VAL A 3 -14.02 3.74 -1.45
N ASN A 4 -12.78 3.44 -1.86
CA ASN A 4 -12.03 2.30 -1.35
C ASN A 4 -10.53 2.66 -1.17
N PRO A 5 -9.94 2.40 0.03
CA PRO A 5 -8.55 2.75 0.34
C PRO A 5 -7.53 1.73 -0.20
N GLY A 6 -8.00 0.60 -0.76
CA GLY A 6 -7.12 -0.48 -1.15
C GLY A 6 -6.69 -1.39 0.00
N GLY A 7 -5.39 -1.69 0.06
CA GLY A 7 -4.81 -2.78 0.85
C GLY A 7 -4.39 -3.96 -0.04
N PRO A 8 -5.28 -4.93 -0.38
CA PRO A 8 -6.65 -5.13 0.10
C PRO A 8 -6.72 -5.32 1.62
N GLY A 9 -7.93 -5.26 2.18
CA GLY A 9 -8.15 -5.39 3.62
C GLY A 9 -8.24 -4.06 4.39
N GLY A 10 -8.08 -2.92 3.69
CA GLY A 10 -8.33 -1.60 4.26
C GLY A 10 -9.82 -1.34 4.48
N SER A 11 -10.18 -0.82 5.66
CA SER A 11 -11.55 -0.39 5.96
C SER A 11 -11.89 0.92 5.23
N GLY A 12 -12.94 0.91 4.41
CA GLY A 12 -13.33 2.09 3.65
C GLY A 12 -14.21 3.08 4.42
N LEU A 13 -14.73 2.72 5.60
CA LEU A 13 -15.70 3.55 6.33
C LEU A 13 -15.18 4.96 6.64
N GLY A 14 -13.89 5.10 6.95
CA GLY A 14 -13.27 6.40 7.24
C GLY A 14 -13.24 7.35 6.05
N LEU A 15 -13.27 6.81 4.82
CA LEU A 15 -13.24 7.57 3.58
C LEU A 15 -14.57 8.25 3.23
N ALA A 16 -15.65 8.01 3.99
CA ALA A 16 -16.89 8.78 3.86
C ALA A 16 -16.68 10.29 4.09
N THR A 17 -15.53 10.69 4.66
CA THR A 17 -15.17 12.10 4.85
C THR A 17 -14.25 12.69 3.76
N LEU A 18 -13.86 11.89 2.76
CA LEU A 18 -12.89 12.29 1.73
C LEU A 18 -13.34 13.51 0.92
N GLY A 19 -14.65 13.67 0.73
CA GLY A 19 -15.22 14.84 0.03
C GLY A 19 -14.77 16.19 0.57
N LYS A 20 -14.46 16.28 1.87
CA LYS A 20 -13.96 17.52 2.50
C LYS A 20 -12.59 17.95 1.99
N SER A 21 -11.83 17.03 1.40
CA SER A 21 -10.52 17.31 0.80
C SER A 21 -10.63 17.76 -0.66
N VAL A 22 -11.80 17.61 -1.31
CA VAL A 22 -12.00 18.10 -2.68
C VAL A 22 -12.19 19.62 -2.63
N PRO A 23 -11.36 20.41 -3.34
CA PRO A 23 -11.38 21.86 -3.22
C PRO A 23 -12.68 22.47 -3.78
N ASN A 24 -12.90 23.75 -3.45
CA ASN A 24 -14.02 24.57 -3.94
C ASN A 24 -15.41 24.01 -3.60
N ASN A 25 -15.52 23.25 -2.50
CA ASN A 25 -16.74 22.58 -2.05
C ASN A 25 -17.34 21.61 -3.10
N VAL A 26 -16.57 21.20 -4.10
CA VAL A 26 -17.07 20.26 -5.13
C VAL A 26 -17.40 18.89 -4.53
N GLY A 27 -16.71 18.53 -3.45
CA GLY A 27 -17.03 17.32 -2.69
C GLY A 27 -18.49 17.26 -2.21
N ASP A 28 -19.12 18.42 -1.94
CA ASP A 28 -20.51 18.51 -1.47
C ASP A 28 -21.54 18.12 -2.53
N ALA A 29 -21.13 17.99 -3.80
CA ALA A 29 -21.99 17.52 -4.89
C ALA A 29 -22.25 16.00 -4.85
N TYR A 30 -21.65 15.28 -3.88
CA TYR A 30 -21.74 13.83 -3.77
C TYR A 30 -22.01 13.39 -2.34
N ASP A 31 -22.85 12.37 -2.18
CA ASP A 31 -22.82 11.53 -0.99
C ASP A 31 -21.57 10.64 -1.06
N TRP A 32 -20.63 10.82 -0.13
CA TRP A 32 -19.42 10.00 -0.04
C TRP A 32 -19.68 8.76 0.80
N ILE A 33 -19.54 7.59 0.20
CA ILE A 33 -19.95 6.31 0.77
C ILE A 33 -18.72 5.42 0.85
N GLY A 34 -18.11 5.42 2.03
CA GLY A 34 -17.10 4.44 2.40
C GLY A 34 -17.77 3.11 2.77
N PHE A 35 -17.21 2.00 2.31
CA PHE A 35 -17.69 0.67 2.65
C PHE A 35 -16.54 -0.25 3.05
N ASP A 36 -16.80 -1.18 3.94
CA ASP A 36 -15.89 -2.28 4.22
C ASP A 36 -16.17 -3.43 3.25
N PRO A 37 -15.19 -3.87 2.44
CA PRO A 37 -15.35 -5.08 1.64
C PRO A 37 -15.73 -6.28 2.51
N ARG A 38 -16.30 -7.33 1.88
CA ARG A 38 -16.52 -8.62 2.55
C ARG A 38 -15.28 -9.06 3.33
N GLY A 39 -15.47 -9.56 4.55
CA GLY A 39 -14.35 -9.97 5.41
C GLY A 39 -13.57 -8.85 6.10
N VAL A 40 -13.81 -7.57 5.79
CA VAL A 40 -13.06 -6.43 6.33
C VAL A 40 -13.84 -5.70 7.42
N GLY A 41 -13.14 -5.26 8.47
CA GLY A 41 -13.64 -4.30 9.46
C GLY A 41 -14.99 -4.69 10.09
N LEU A 42 -16.02 -3.89 9.80
CA LEU A 42 -17.37 -4.08 10.33
C LEU A 42 -18.25 -4.99 9.46
N SER A 43 -17.82 -5.37 8.25
CA SER A 43 -18.51 -6.38 7.44
C SER A 43 -18.50 -7.75 8.13
N ARG A 44 -19.56 -8.54 7.96
CA ARG A 44 -19.73 -9.82 8.65
C ARG A 44 -19.92 -11.00 7.66
N PRO A 45 -19.27 -12.15 7.90
CA PRO A 45 -18.26 -12.38 8.94
C PRO A 45 -16.96 -11.58 8.66
N ALA A 46 -16.32 -11.03 9.70
CA ALA A 46 -15.02 -10.39 9.59
C ALA A 46 -13.92 -11.46 9.71
N LEU A 47 -12.90 -11.36 8.88
CA LEU A 47 -11.78 -12.31 8.87
C LEU A 47 -10.86 -12.10 10.08
N SER A 48 -10.41 -13.19 10.67
CA SER A 48 -9.29 -13.22 11.61
C SER A 48 -8.72 -14.64 11.62
N CYS A 49 -7.39 -14.74 11.75
CA CYS A 49 -6.63 -15.97 11.69
C CYS A 49 -5.78 -16.14 12.94
N LEU A 50 -4.77 -15.28 13.12
CA LEU A 50 -3.86 -15.23 14.29
C LEU A 50 -3.61 -13.74 14.66
N PRO A 51 -4.40 -13.16 15.58
CA PRO A 51 -4.31 -11.74 15.96
C PRO A 51 -2.93 -11.25 16.41
N TYR A 52 -2.08 -12.17 16.90
CA TYR A 52 -0.76 -11.87 17.44
C TYR A 52 0.39 -12.20 16.46
N TYR A 53 0.09 -12.40 15.17
CA TYR A 53 1.06 -12.77 14.14
C TYR A 53 2.18 -11.72 13.90
N PHE A 54 2.01 -10.48 14.33
CA PHE A 54 3.07 -9.46 14.25
C PHE A 54 3.63 -9.09 15.63
N SER A 55 3.39 -9.94 16.64
CA SER A 55 4.02 -9.77 17.95
C SER A 55 5.51 -10.04 17.85
N GLY A 56 6.30 -9.07 18.30
CA GLY A 56 7.75 -9.16 18.34
C GLY A 56 8.27 -9.86 19.60
N PRO A 57 9.57 -10.16 19.65
CA PRO A 57 10.53 -9.94 18.57
C PRO A 57 10.46 -11.08 17.55
N ARG A 58 10.29 -10.73 16.27
CA ARG A 58 10.38 -11.70 15.17
C ARG A 58 11.85 -12.02 14.87
N LEU A 59 12.07 -13.21 14.30
CA LEU A 59 13.40 -13.66 13.90
C LEU A 59 13.72 -13.13 12.51
N ASN A 60 14.91 -12.58 12.32
CA ASN A 60 15.38 -11.97 11.06
C ASN A 60 14.69 -12.52 9.79
N TYR A 61 14.04 -11.62 9.04
CA TYR A 61 13.37 -11.98 7.79
C TYR A 61 14.32 -12.60 6.76
N VAL A 62 15.61 -12.25 6.73
CA VAL A 62 16.54 -12.83 5.75
C VAL A 62 16.85 -14.29 6.14
N PRO A 63 16.47 -15.30 5.34
CA PRO A 63 16.67 -16.71 5.67
C PRO A 63 18.12 -17.13 5.42
N LEU A 64 19.02 -16.72 6.31
CA LEU A 64 20.47 -16.94 6.20
C LEU A 64 20.88 -18.41 6.31
N ASN A 65 19.99 -19.29 6.79
CA ASN A 65 20.19 -20.72 6.90
C ASN A 65 18.85 -21.47 6.87
N ASP A 66 18.91 -22.78 6.64
CA ASP A 66 17.73 -23.63 6.52
C ASP A 66 16.87 -23.67 7.79
N THR A 67 17.45 -23.46 8.98
CA THR A 67 16.66 -23.46 10.23
C THR A 67 15.75 -22.25 10.27
N LEU A 68 16.29 -21.06 9.99
CA LEU A 68 15.53 -19.82 9.96
C LEU A 68 14.49 -19.82 8.83
N GLU A 69 14.86 -20.33 7.65
CA GLU A 69 13.92 -20.52 6.53
C GLU A 69 12.74 -21.42 6.93
N ASN A 70 13.02 -22.57 7.54
CA ASN A 70 11.98 -23.50 7.98
C ASN A 70 11.06 -22.90 9.05
N ILE A 71 11.57 -22.06 9.95
CA ILE A 71 10.75 -21.36 10.95
C ILE A 71 9.74 -20.43 10.26
N TRP A 72 10.20 -19.65 9.28
CA TRP A 72 9.33 -18.75 8.53
C TRP A 72 8.31 -19.48 7.65
N LEU A 73 8.70 -20.61 7.06
CA LEU A 73 7.77 -21.49 6.33
C LEU A 73 6.70 -22.09 7.26
N MET A 74 7.09 -22.58 8.43
CA MET A 74 6.14 -23.08 9.44
C MET A 74 5.20 -21.96 9.88
N ARG A 75 5.72 -20.78 10.20
CA ARG A 75 4.92 -19.62 10.59
C ARG A 75 3.91 -19.21 9.50
N SER A 76 4.34 -19.22 8.23
CA SER A 76 3.47 -18.93 7.08
C SER A 76 2.36 -19.98 6.93
N LYS A 77 2.71 -21.26 7.05
CA LYS A 77 1.78 -22.38 7.00
C LYS A 77 0.77 -22.33 8.14
N ASP A 78 1.22 -22.06 9.36
CA ASP A 78 0.37 -21.98 10.55
C ASP A 78 -0.68 -20.88 10.41
N TYR A 79 -0.30 -19.71 9.87
CA TYR A 79 -1.25 -18.62 9.61
C TYR A 79 -2.30 -19.02 8.55
N ALA A 80 -1.87 -19.60 7.43
CA ALA A 80 -2.78 -20.07 6.39
C ALA A 80 -3.76 -21.14 6.91
N MET A 81 -3.27 -22.09 7.73
CA MET A 81 -4.11 -23.11 8.36
C MET A 81 -5.10 -22.50 9.35
N ALA A 82 -4.68 -21.54 10.17
CA ALA A 82 -5.57 -20.82 11.09
C ALA A 82 -6.67 -20.06 10.33
N CYS A 83 -6.32 -19.42 9.20
CA CYS A 83 -7.31 -18.80 8.32
C CYS A 83 -8.31 -19.83 7.79
N ALA A 84 -7.83 -20.99 7.34
CA ALA A 84 -8.68 -22.07 6.82
C ALA A 84 -9.69 -22.56 7.87
N THR A 85 -9.25 -22.83 9.10
CA THR A 85 -10.10 -23.34 10.18
C THR A 85 -11.26 -22.39 10.50
N ASN A 86 -11.00 -21.09 10.54
CA ASN A 86 -11.98 -20.10 11.00
C ASN A 86 -12.86 -19.54 9.88
N ASN A 87 -12.39 -19.56 8.63
CA ASN A 87 -12.98 -18.74 7.56
C ASN A 87 -13.27 -19.49 6.25
N LEU A 88 -13.11 -20.82 6.18
CA LEU A 88 -13.08 -21.59 4.94
C LEU A 88 -14.16 -21.21 3.92
N LYS A 89 -15.42 -21.05 4.38
CA LYS A 89 -16.56 -20.71 3.53
C LYS A 89 -16.48 -19.33 2.89
N LEU A 90 -15.89 -18.35 3.61
CA LEU A 90 -15.72 -17.00 3.08
C LEU A 90 -14.51 -16.95 2.13
N LEU A 91 -13.42 -17.66 2.44
CA LEU A 91 -12.17 -17.60 1.66
C LEU A 91 -12.37 -17.90 0.18
N GLN A 92 -13.22 -18.86 -0.19
CA GLN A 92 -13.50 -19.18 -1.61
C GLN A 92 -14.17 -18.04 -2.39
N TYR A 93 -14.73 -17.04 -1.70
CA TYR A 93 -15.41 -15.88 -2.28
C TYR A 93 -14.70 -14.56 -1.95
N MET A 94 -13.43 -14.63 -1.59
CA MET A 94 -12.56 -13.47 -1.37
C MET A 94 -11.80 -13.14 -2.66
N THR A 95 -12.52 -12.90 -3.77
CA THR A 95 -11.92 -12.43 -5.03
C THR A 95 -12.28 -10.97 -5.30
N THR A 96 -11.48 -10.28 -6.10
CA THR A 96 -11.78 -8.92 -6.54
C THR A 96 -13.06 -8.89 -7.39
N ILE A 97 -13.33 -9.95 -8.17
CA ILE A 97 -14.60 -10.13 -8.89
C ILE A 97 -15.79 -10.12 -7.93
N ASP A 98 -15.67 -10.83 -6.81
CA ASP A 98 -16.76 -10.91 -5.84
C ASP A 98 -16.97 -9.58 -5.11
N ILE A 99 -15.90 -8.86 -4.78
CA ILE A 99 -16.00 -7.51 -4.20
C ILE A 99 -16.61 -6.52 -5.22
N ALA A 100 -16.29 -6.64 -6.52
CA ALA A 100 -16.92 -5.83 -7.57
C ALA A 100 -18.44 -6.12 -7.70
N LYS A 101 -18.88 -7.35 -7.48
CA LYS A 101 -20.31 -7.69 -7.41
C LYS A 101 -21.00 -7.12 -6.16
N ASP A 102 -20.28 -6.98 -5.06
CA ASP A 102 -20.81 -6.28 -3.88
C ASP A 102 -21.02 -4.79 -4.18
N MET A 103 -20.11 -4.16 -4.93
CA MET A 103 -20.30 -2.78 -5.40
C MET A 103 -21.56 -2.63 -6.26
N GLU A 104 -21.91 -3.61 -7.10
CA GLU A 104 -23.19 -3.62 -7.83
C GLU A 104 -24.40 -3.72 -6.89
N SER A 105 -24.29 -4.54 -5.84
CA SER A 105 -25.36 -4.66 -4.84
C SER A 105 -25.57 -3.33 -4.10
N ILE A 106 -24.49 -2.63 -3.77
CA ILE A 106 -24.54 -1.28 -3.18
C ILE A 106 -25.18 -0.29 -4.17
N ARG A 107 -24.78 -0.30 -5.45
CA ARG A 107 -25.36 0.56 -6.49
C ARG A 107 -26.89 0.38 -6.58
N VAL A 108 -27.34 -0.86 -6.63
CA VAL A 108 -28.77 -1.21 -6.68
C VAL A 108 -29.50 -0.75 -5.43
N ALA A 109 -28.92 -1.00 -4.24
CA ALA A 109 -29.51 -0.57 -2.97
C ALA A 109 -29.68 0.96 -2.86
N LEU A 110 -28.74 1.71 -3.46
CA LEU A 110 -28.80 3.18 -3.55
C LEU A 110 -29.69 3.69 -4.69
N SER A 111 -30.34 2.79 -5.44
CA SER A 111 -31.20 3.10 -6.59
C SER A 111 -30.51 3.99 -7.65
N GLN A 112 -29.21 3.76 -7.89
CA GLN A 112 -28.43 4.52 -8.87
C GLN A 112 -28.26 3.72 -10.17
N ASP A 113 -28.40 4.37 -11.34
CA ASP A 113 -28.19 3.69 -12.64
C ASP A 113 -26.71 3.36 -12.91
N GLN A 114 -25.81 4.21 -12.41
CA GLN A 114 -24.35 4.14 -12.55
C GLN A 114 -23.67 4.59 -11.24
N ILE A 115 -22.46 4.11 -10.97
CA ILE A 115 -21.65 4.56 -9.84
C ILE A 115 -20.74 5.72 -10.21
N ASN A 116 -20.39 6.51 -9.19
CA ASN A 116 -19.14 7.27 -9.18
C ASN A 116 -18.20 6.56 -8.19
N TYR A 117 -16.94 6.37 -8.55
CA TYR A 117 -15.97 5.61 -7.77
C TYR A 117 -14.64 6.36 -7.58
N TYR A 118 -14.07 6.27 -6.38
CA TYR A 118 -12.71 6.70 -6.05
C TYR A 118 -11.95 5.54 -5.43
N GLY A 119 -10.91 5.04 -6.09
CA GLY A 119 -10.09 3.94 -5.60
C GLY A 119 -8.64 4.36 -5.43
N PHE A 120 -8.04 3.97 -4.31
CA PHE A 120 -6.61 4.11 -4.06
C PHE A 120 -5.95 2.73 -4.04
N SER A 121 -4.70 2.62 -4.51
CA SER A 121 -3.91 1.40 -4.35
C SER A 121 -4.62 0.16 -4.92
N TYR A 122 -4.78 -0.95 -4.17
CA TYR A 122 -5.64 -2.09 -4.55
C TYR A 122 -7.06 -1.68 -5.01
N GLY A 123 -7.62 -0.61 -4.44
CA GLY A 123 -8.89 -0.04 -4.86
C GLY A 123 -8.90 0.38 -6.33
N THR A 124 -7.74 0.68 -6.93
CA THR A 124 -7.61 0.89 -8.38
C THR A 124 -7.81 -0.39 -9.17
N TYR A 125 -7.25 -1.53 -8.73
CA TYR A 125 -7.51 -2.83 -9.35
C TYR A 125 -8.98 -3.22 -9.22
N LEU A 126 -9.59 -3.00 -8.05
CA LEU A 126 -11.03 -3.19 -7.85
C LEU A 126 -11.86 -2.33 -8.82
N GLY A 127 -11.49 -1.06 -9.01
CA GLY A 127 -12.14 -0.16 -9.97
C GLY A 127 -11.99 -0.65 -11.42
N GLN A 128 -10.80 -1.11 -11.79
CA GLN A 128 -10.51 -1.69 -13.11
C GLN A 128 -11.36 -2.94 -13.38
N VAL A 129 -11.47 -3.86 -12.41
CA VAL A 129 -12.29 -5.07 -12.50
C VAL A 129 -13.77 -4.71 -12.59
N TYR A 130 -14.26 -3.78 -11.77
CA TYR A 130 -15.65 -3.32 -11.84
C TYR A 130 -15.97 -2.72 -13.22
N ALA A 131 -15.09 -1.85 -13.75
CA ALA A 131 -15.25 -1.24 -15.07
C ALA A 131 -15.26 -2.27 -16.20
N THR A 132 -14.50 -3.35 -16.06
CA THR A 132 -14.47 -4.45 -17.03
C THR A 132 -15.78 -5.25 -17.00
N LEU A 133 -16.29 -5.57 -15.81
CA LEU A 133 -17.49 -6.39 -15.62
C LEU A 133 -18.79 -5.62 -15.89
N PHE A 134 -18.82 -4.32 -15.57
CA PHE A 134 -20.02 -3.49 -15.61
C PHE A 134 -19.75 -2.15 -16.32
N PRO A 135 -19.30 -2.15 -17.59
CA PRO A 135 -18.82 -0.94 -18.24
C PRO A 135 -19.88 0.16 -18.39
N ASP A 136 -21.15 -0.24 -18.59
CA ASP A 136 -22.27 0.70 -18.71
C ASP A 136 -22.72 1.28 -17.34
N ARG A 137 -22.14 0.81 -16.24
CA ARG A 137 -22.46 1.22 -14.86
C ARG A 137 -21.46 2.21 -14.28
N VAL A 138 -20.49 2.69 -15.06
CA VAL A 138 -19.50 3.68 -14.62
C VAL A 138 -19.86 5.07 -15.13
N ARG A 139 -20.13 6.02 -14.21
CA ARG A 139 -20.35 7.44 -14.54
C ARG A 139 -19.05 8.25 -14.46
N ARG A 140 -18.40 8.23 -13.30
CA ARG A 140 -17.10 8.87 -13.05
C ARG A 140 -16.23 7.94 -12.22
N MET A 141 -14.95 7.90 -12.51
CA MET A 141 -14.01 7.05 -11.80
C MET A 141 -12.66 7.76 -11.68
N VAL A 142 -12.15 7.84 -10.45
CA VAL A 142 -10.81 8.33 -10.13
C VAL A 142 -10.03 7.18 -9.52
N LEU A 143 -8.89 6.85 -10.13
CA LEU A 143 -7.99 5.80 -9.68
C LEU A 143 -6.61 6.42 -9.37
N ASP A 144 -6.22 6.38 -8.11
CA ASP A 144 -4.96 6.96 -7.61
C ASP A 144 -4.02 5.84 -7.18
N SER A 145 -2.78 5.87 -7.69
CA SER A 145 -1.76 4.83 -7.48
C SER A 145 -2.19 3.47 -8.06
N ASN A 146 -1.97 3.32 -9.37
CA ASN A 146 -2.64 2.29 -10.17
C ASN A 146 -1.91 0.95 -10.18
N VAL A 147 -2.58 -0.09 -9.72
CA VAL A 147 -2.10 -1.48 -9.78
C VAL A 147 -2.02 -1.96 -11.24
N ASP A 148 -0.87 -2.53 -11.61
CA ASP A 148 -0.64 -3.19 -12.90
C ASP A 148 -1.39 -4.52 -12.99
N ALA A 149 -2.51 -4.53 -13.71
CA ALA A 149 -3.35 -5.71 -13.91
C ALA A 149 -2.63 -6.90 -14.59
N ARG A 150 -1.49 -6.70 -15.26
CA ARG A 150 -0.74 -7.81 -15.91
C ARG A 150 -0.01 -8.72 -14.93
N THR A 151 0.38 -8.18 -13.77
CA THR A 151 1.34 -8.83 -12.86
C THR A 151 0.80 -9.10 -11.47
N VAL A 152 -0.51 -8.91 -11.26
CA VAL A 152 -1.18 -9.29 -10.01
C VAL A 152 -0.99 -10.80 -9.73
N TRP A 153 -0.51 -11.26 -8.59
CA TRP A 153 0.11 -10.55 -7.46
C TRP A 153 1.59 -10.91 -7.29
N PHE A 154 1.99 -12.16 -7.52
CA PHE A 154 3.36 -12.62 -7.24
C PHE A 154 4.42 -11.80 -7.99
N GLN A 155 4.29 -11.65 -9.31
CA GLN A 155 5.25 -10.86 -10.10
C GLN A 155 5.20 -9.37 -9.73
N GLY A 156 4.02 -8.84 -9.44
CA GLY A 156 3.84 -7.46 -8.97
C GLY A 156 4.60 -7.21 -7.66
N ASN A 157 4.54 -8.14 -6.71
CA ASN A 157 5.32 -8.04 -5.46
C ASN A 157 6.82 -7.95 -5.74
N LEU A 158 7.37 -8.79 -6.64
CA LEU A 158 8.80 -8.69 -7.00
C LEU A 158 9.19 -7.30 -7.57
N ASN A 159 8.30 -6.68 -8.35
CA ASN A 159 8.53 -5.33 -8.90
C ASN A 159 8.50 -4.27 -7.79
N ILE A 160 7.56 -4.39 -6.85
CA ILE A 160 7.42 -3.50 -5.69
C ILE A 160 8.70 -3.48 -4.84
N TYR A 161 9.42 -4.60 -4.72
CA TYR A 161 10.66 -4.65 -3.91
C TYR A 161 11.75 -3.74 -4.46
N LEU A 162 11.90 -3.70 -5.79
CA LEU A 162 12.86 -2.83 -6.46
C LEU A 162 12.50 -1.35 -6.26
N ALA A 163 11.21 -1.03 -6.30
CA ALA A 163 10.73 0.33 -6.11
C ALA A 163 10.89 0.81 -4.66
N PHE A 164 10.63 -0.06 -3.67
CA PHE A 164 10.91 0.26 -2.27
C PHE A 164 12.39 0.49 -1.98
N GLU A 165 13.28 -0.29 -2.59
CA GLU A 165 14.73 -0.08 -2.48
C GLU A 165 15.14 1.30 -3.01
N LEU A 166 14.55 1.75 -4.12
CA LEU A 166 14.79 3.08 -4.63
C LEU A 166 14.29 4.16 -3.64
N ASN A 167 13.07 4.03 -3.14
CA ASN A 167 12.46 5.02 -2.26
C ASN A 167 13.15 5.12 -0.89
N ILE A 168 13.57 4.00 -0.29
CA ILE A 168 14.31 4.06 0.97
C ILE A 168 15.67 4.75 0.78
N LYS A 169 16.32 4.57 -0.36
CA LYS A 169 17.56 5.29 -0.70
C LYS A 169 17.32 6.78 -0.96
N ILE A 170 16.18 7.16 -1.54
CA ILE A 170 15.78 8.58 -1.62
C ILE A 170 15.67 9.17 -0.21
N TRP A 171 15.02 8.47 0.71
CA TRP A 171 14.91 8.91 2.09
C TRP A 171 16.27 8.97 2.80
N PHE A 172 17.17 8.02 2.59
CA PHE A 172 18.55 8.08 3.12
C PHE A 172 19.33 9.28 2.58
N ARG A 173 19.20 9.61 1.29
CA ARG A 173 19.77 10.86 0.73
C ARG A 173 19.18 12.10 1.39
N TRP A 174 17.87 12.10 1.63
CA TRP A 174 17.20 13.20 2.32
C TRP A 174 17.69 13.35 3.77
N LEU A 175 17.85 12.26 4.52
CA LEU A 175 18.44 12.29 5.87
C LEU A 175 19.87 12.84 5.84
N ALA A 176 20.67 12.42 4.86
CA ALA A 176 22.04 12.89 4.69
C ALA A 176 22.12 14.39 4.35
N LYS A 177 21.22 14.87 3.49
CA LYS A 177 21.05 16.31 3.18
C LYS A 177 20.79 17.15 4.43
N TYR A 178 20.06 16.61 5.41
CA TYR A 178 19.77 17.24 6.69
C TYR A 178 20.60 16.66 7.85
N ASN A 179 21.85 16.26 7.60
CA ASN A 179 22.73 15.71 8.64
C ASN A 179 22.99 16.68 9.82
N ASN A 180 22.88 17.99 9.59
CA ASN A 180 22.94 18.99 10.67
C ASN A 180 21.78 18.90 11.68
N VAL A 181 20.71 18.18 11.33
CA VAL A 181 19.55 17.92 12.19
C VAL A 181 19.57 16.49 12.73
N PHE A 182 19.75 15.50 11.84
CA PHE A 182 19.59 14.09 12.21
C PHE A 182 20.88 13.43 12.72
N HIS A 183 22.05 13.95 12.33
CA HIS A 183 23.36 13.42 12.70
C HIS A 183 23.55 11.91 12.40
N LEU A 184 22.92 11.42 11.33
CA LEU A 184 22.97 10.00 10.93
C LEU A 184 24.06 9.68 9.90
N GLY A 185 24.71 10.69 9.32
CA GLY A 185 25.67 10.57 8.24
C GLY A 185 25.49 11.66 7.19
N GLN A 186 26.58 12.10 6.56
CA GLN A 186 26.60 13.16 5.53
C GLN A 186 26.32 12.64 4.11
N THR A 187 26.30 11.31 3.91
CA THR A 187 26.04 10.67 2.61
C THR A 187 25.03 9.54 2.76
N GLU A 188 24.36 9.17 1.67
CA GLU A 188 23.46 8.01 1.60
C GLU A 188 24.14 6.76 2.19
N PHE A 189 25.38 6.47 1.75
CA PHE A 189 26.16 5.33 2.22
C PHE A 189 26.44 5.36 3.73
N GLN A 190 26.66 6.54 4.31
CA GLN A 190 26.87 6.64 5.77
C GLN A 190 25.58 6.36 6.54
N VAL A 191 24.43 6.88 6.08
CA VAL A 191 23.12 6.62 6.67
C VAL A 191 22.75 5.14 6.54
N GLU A 192 22.96 4.53 5.36
CA GLU A 192 22.73 3.11 5.12
C GLU A 192 23.63 2.22 6.00
N ASN A 193 24.90 2.58 6.20
CA ASN A 193 25.76 1.87 7.14
C ASN A 193 25.26 1.98 8.59
N GLN A 194 24.75 3.14 8.99
CA GLN A 194 24.17 3.34 10.32
C GLN A 194 22.90 2.50 10.50
N TRP A 195 22.08 2.39 9.45
CA TRP A 195 20.92 1.52 9.39
C TRP A 195 21.28 0.05 9.57
N ASN A 196 22.24 -0.45 8.77
CA ASN A 196 22.69 -1.85 8.84
C ASN A 196 23.31 -2.21 10.20
N ARG A 197 24.04 -1.27 10.82
CA ARG A 197 24.53 -1.44 12.20
C ARG A 197 23.39 -1.54 13.20
N THR A 198 22.34 -0.73 13.03
CA THR A 198 21.16 -0.72 13.90
C THR A 198 20.41 -2.05 13.81
N LEU A 199 20.16 -2.56 12.60
CA LEU A 199 19.56 -3.88 12.41
C LEU A 199 20.36 -4.98 13.13
N LYS A 200 21.69 -4.99 12.98
CA LYS A 200 22.56 -5.97 13.66
C LYS A 200 22.54 -5.81 15.18
N GLN A 201 22.43 -4.59 15.70
CA GLN A 201 22.31 -4.36 17.14
C GLN A 201 20.99 -4.93 17.68
N LEU A 202 19.88 -4.66 17.00
CA LEU A 202 18.55 -5.13 17.38
C LEU A 202 18.40 -6.65 17.22
N GLU A 203 19.09 -7.27 16.26
CA GLU A 203 19.14 -8.73 16.11
C GLU A 203 19.74 -9.41 17.36
N ASN A 204 20.78 -8.80 17.95
CA ASN A 204 21.44 -9.35 19.14
C ASN A 204 20.73 -8.95 20.44
N ASN A 205 20.16 -7.74 20.49
CA ASN A 205 19.51 -7.19 21.68
C ASN A 205 18.23 -6.44 21.28
N PRO A 206 17.10 -7.15 21.12
CA PRO A 206 15.83 -6.52 20.79
C PRO A 206 15.42 -5.50 21.84
N PHE A 207 14.99 -4.31 21.39
CA PHE A 207 14.56 -3.26 22.31
C PHE A 207 13.25 -3.66 23.00
N ASN A 208 13.22 -3.54 24.34
CA ASN A 208 12.12 -3.98 25.21
C ASN A 208 11.71 -5.46 25.01
N ASN A 209 12.58 -6.31 24.48
CA ASN A 209 12.24 -7.68 24.05
C ASN A 209 11.08 -7.72 23.05
N VAL A 210 10.89 -6.66 22.25
CA VAL A 210 9.80 -6.56 21.28
C VAL A 210 10.31 -6.12 19.91
N ILE A 211 11.12 -5.06 19.85
CA ILE A 211 11.57 -4.51 18.56
C ILE A 211 12.92 -5.13 18.21
N GLY A 212 12.91 -6.08 17.28
CA GLY A 212 14.07 -6.64 16.62
C GLY A 212 14.37 -5.94 15.28
N PRO A 213 15.20 -6.55 14.41
CA PRO A 213 15.49 -6.01 13.08
C PRO A 213 14.24 -5.97 12.19
N ASP A 214 13.30 -6.88 12.41
CA ASP A 214 12.12 -7.04 11.55
C ASP A 214 11.04 -6.01 11.87
N GLU A 215 10.77 -5.77 13.16
CA GLU A 215 9.91 -4.68 13.60
C GLU A 215 10.47 -3.32 13.16
N TRP A 216 11.81 -3.18 13.14
CA TRP A 216 12.45 -1.99 12.59
C TRP A 216 12.14 -1.81 11.10
N LEU A 217 12.30 -2.86 10.29
CA LEU A 217 11.94 -2.82 8.87
C LEU A 217 10.46 -2.45 8.69
N ASP A 218 9.55 -3.05 9.44
CA ASP A 218 8.11 -2.78 9.32
C ASP A 218 7.76 -1.32 9.68
N ILE A 219 8.37 -0.75 10.72
CA ILE A 219 8.19 0.66 11.10
C ILE A 219 8.64 1.60 9.99
N PHE A 220 9.85 1.39 9.49
CA PHE A 220 10.50 2.32 8.58
C PHE A 220 10.14 2.11 7.11
N LEU A 221 9.46 1.01 6.77
CA LEU A 221 8.80 0.83 5.49
C LEU A 221 7.94 2.06 5.12
N PHE A 222 7.28 2.67 6.11
CA PHE A 222 6.45 3.86 5.90
C PHE A 222 7.22 5.08 5.35
N ALA A 223 8.54 5.18 5.56
CA ALA A 223 9.36 6.21 4.93
C ALA A 223 9.46 6.02 3.42
N ALA A 224 9.45 4.77 2.95
CA ALA A 224 9.47 4.43 1.54
C ALA A 224 8.07 4.44 0.88
N TYR A 225 6.99 4.47 1.69
CA TYR A 225 5.61 4.66 1.24
C TYR A 225 5.18 6.12 1.14
N TYR A 226 5.53 6.94 2.15
CA TYR A 226 4.90 8.25 2.36
C TYR A 226 5.93 9.31 2.74
N GLN A 227 6.12 10.29 1.87
CA GLN A 227 6.98 11.45 2.14
C GLN A 227 6.55 12.21 3.41
N GLN A 228 5.26 12.19 3.74
CA GLN A 228 4.67 12.85 4.90
C GLN A 228 5.17 12.25 6.24
N THR A 229 5.81 11.08 6.22
CA THR A 229 6.36 10.43 7.42
C THR A 229 7.84 10.72 7.66
N TRP A 230 8.53 11.31 6.68
CA TRP A 230 10.00 11.41 6.67
C TRP A 230 10.58 12.14 7.88
N ILE A 231 9.97 13.26 8.30
CA ILE A 231 10.44 13.99 9.49
C ILE A 231 10.29 13.11 10.73
N ASN A 232 9.10 12.54 10.97
CA ASN A 232 8.82 11.79 12.19
C ASN A 232 9.65 10.50 12.29
N LEU A 233 9.81 9.78 11.17
CA LEU A 233 10.67 8.61 11.11
C LEU A 233 12.14 9.00 11.19
N GLY A 234 12.58 10.07 10.52
CA GLY A 234 13.96 10.56 10.60
C GLY A 234 14.34 10.96 12.02
N THR A 235 13.42 11.61 12.73
CA THR A 235 13.54 11.92 14.16
C THR A 235 13.68 10.66 14.99
N THR A 236 12.83 9.67 14.73
CA THR A 236 12.82 8.40 15.47
C THR A 236 14.13 7.64 15.28
N PHE A 237 14.66 7.61 14.05
CA PHE A 237 15.95 7.01 13.75
C PHE A 237 17.09 7.78 14.45
N ALA A 238 17.08 9.11 14.36
CA ALA A 238 18.09 9.95 15.00
C ALA A 238 18.06 9.85 16.54
N ASP A 239 16.89 9.81 17.16
CA ASP A 239 16.74 9.66 18.62
C ASP A 239 17.26 8.30 19.09
N TRP A 240 16.96 7.22 18.35
CA TRP A 240 17.51 5.91 18.62
C TRP A 240 19.04 5.91 18.55
N VAL A 241 19.62 6.36 17.43
CA VAL A 241 21.06 6.29 17.19
C VAL A 241 21.85 7.21 18.11
N ASN A 242 21.39 8.44 18.30
CA ASN A 242 22.18 9.47 18.99
C ASN A 242 21.94 9.52 20.50
N LYS A 243 20.77 9.05 20.97
CA LYS A 243 20.34 9.19 22.36
C LYS A 243 19.98 7.86 23.03
N ASN A 244 19.96 6.75 22.27
CA ASN A 244 19.45 5.46 22.73
C ASN A 244 18.01 5.57 23.28
N ASP A 245 17.21 6.45 22.66
CA ASP A 245 15.82 6.71 23.05
C ASP A 245 14.86 6.01 22.09
N GLY A 246 14.15 4.99 22.59
CA GLY A 246 13.24 4.16 21.81
C GLY A 246 11.74 4.43 22.04
N ASP A 247 11.31 5.48 22.77
CA ASP A 247 9.88 5.59 23.06
C ASP A 247 9.03 5.83 21.80
N SER A 248 9.55 6.62 20.84
CA SER A 248 8.83 6.81 19.57
C SER A 248 8.86 5.54 18.72
N LEU A 249 9.92 4.72 18.79
CA LEU A 249 9.93 3.39 18.15
C LEU A 249 8.80 2.51 18.67
N MET A 250 8.58 2.46 20.00
CA MET A 250 7.44 1.73 20.56
C MET A 250 6.10 2.30 20.09
N GLY A 251 5.99 3.63 20.00
CA GLY A 251 4.80 4.28 19.45
C GLY A 251 4.52 3.92 18.00
N TRP A 252 5.56 3.77 17.19
CA TRP A 252 5.45 3.30 15.80
C TRP A 252 5.11 1.82 15.74
N TYR A 253 5.79 0.96 16.50
CA TYR A 253 5.51 -0.47 16.58
C TYR A 253 4.02 -0.74 16.89
N GLU A 254 3.49 -0.12 17.95
CA GLU A 254 2.09 -0.26 18.35
C GLU A 254 1.11 0.19 17.26
N ALA A 255 1.47 1.19 16.45
CA ALA A 255 0.61 1.75 15.42
C ALA A 255 0.72 1.05 14.06
N VAL A 256 1.87 0.43 13.77
CA VAL A 256 2.14 -0.29 12.52
C VAL A 256 1.66 -1.73 12.60
N ASP A 257 2.18 -2.49 13.57
CA ASP A 257 1.92 -3.92 13.69
C ASP A 257 0.58 -4.21 14.37
N ASN A 258 0.05 -3.26 15.15
CA ASN A 258 -1.28 -3.27 15.76
C ASN A 258 -1.68 -4.66 16.31
N THR A 259 -0.82 -5.20 17.18
CA THR A 259 -0.96 -6.56 17.71
C THR A 259 -2.31 -6.77 18.39
N GLY A 260 -2.90 -7.94 18.18
CA GLY A 260 -4.24 -8.27 18.67
C GLY A 260 -5.37 -7.96 17.67
N ASN A 261 -5.07 -7.42 16.49
CA ASN A 261 -6.02 -7.33 15.39
C ASN A 261 -5.34 -7.60 14.03
N ASP A 262 -5.57 -8.79 13.48
CA ASP A 262 -5.05 -9.23 12.19
C ASP A 262 -6.06 -9.10 11.04
N ASN A 263 -7.25 -8.51 11.26
CA ASN A 263 -8.30 -8.46 10.23
C ASN A 263 -7.85 -7.86 8.89
N PRO A 264 -7.13 -6.72 8.84
CA PRO A 264 -6.63 -6.18 7.57
C PRO A 264 -5.69 -7.15 6.86
N PHE A 265 -4.81 -7.83 7.62
CA PHE A 265 -3.84 -8.78 7.06
C PHE A 265 -4.50 -10.08 6.61
N ALA A 266 -5.46 -10.60 7.38
CA ALA A 266 -6.27 -11.76 7.00
C ALA A 266 -7.05 -11.49 5.71
N ALA A 267 -7.65 -10.31 5.57
CA ALA A 267 -8.36 -9.90 4.36
C ALA A 267 -7.42 -9.64 3.18
N TYR A 268 -6.25 -9.03 3.43
CA TYR A 268 -5.19 -8.86 2.43
C TYR A 268 -4.82 -10.21 1.79
N LEU A 269 -4.43 -11.19 2.61
CA LEU A 269 -4.05 -12.53 2.13
C LEU A 269 -5.25 -13.25 1.50
N ALA A 270 -6.44 -13.13 2.07
CA ALA A 270 -7.61 -13.78 1.51
C ALA A 270 -7.93 -13.33 0.10
N VAL A 271 -7.71 -12.05 -0.23
CA VAL A 271 -7.82 -11.57 -1.60
C VAL A 271 -6.61 -12.04 -2.41
N LEU A 272 -5.38 -11.68 -2.03
CA LEU A 272 -4.20 -11.95 -2.84
C LEU A 272 -4.00 -13.42 -3.20
N CYS A 273 -4.21 -14.32 -2.23
CA CYS A 273 -3.99 -15.74 -2.44
C CYS A 273 -5.13 -16.42 -3.22
N THR A 274 -6.33 -15.83 -3.24
CA THR A 274 -7.49 -16.38 -3.95
C THR A 274 -7.65 -15.79 -5.35
N ASP A 275 -7.27 -14.53 -5.54
CA ASP A 275 -7.57 -13.75 -6.74
C ASP A 275 -6.59 -14.02 -7.90
N ALA A 276 -5.41 -14.59 -7.61
CA ALA A 276 -4.42 -15.00 -8.61
C ALA A 276 -3.77 -16.34 -8.23
N GLN A 277 -3.24 -17.06 -9.22
CA GLN A 277 -2.42 -18.24 -9.00
C GLN A 277 -1.02 -17.84 -8.48
N TRP A 278 -0.61 -18.45 -7.38
CA TRP A 278 0.74 -18.33 -6.83
C TRP A 278 1.61 -19.51 -7.26
N PRO A 279 2.92 -19.31 -7.46
CA PRO A 279 3.84 -20.41 -7.73
C PRO A 279 3.79 -21.46 -6.62
N GLN A 280 3.65 -22.73 -6.99
CA GLN A 280 3.53 -23.85 -6.05
C GLN A 280 4.89 -24.36 -5.53
N SER A 281 5.97 -24.06 -6.25
CA SER A 281 7.32 -24.50 -5.88
C SER A 281 7.96 -23.45 -4.98
N TRP A 282 8.20 -23.82 -3.72
CA TRP A 282 8.97 -22.98 -2.81
C TRP A 282 10.37 -22.67 -3.37
N GLU A 283 11.02 -23.62 -4.03
CA GLU A 283 12.36 -23.39 -4.59
C GLU A 283 12.37 -22.28 -5.67
N TYR A 284 11.30 -22.20 -6.47
CA TYR A 284 11.14 -21.10 -7.43
C TYR A 284 10.95 -19.76 -6.70
N VAL A 285 10.06 -19.72 -5.71
CA VAL A 285 9.79 -18.53 -4.89
C VAL A 285 11.06 -18.06 -4.19
N ARG A 286 11.78 -18.98 -3.54
CA ARG A 286 13.07 -18.75 -2.90
C ARG A 286 14.09 -18.16 -3.87
N THR A 287 14.20 -18.74 -5.07
CA THR A 287 15.14 -18.29 -6.11
C THR A 287 14.84 -16.86 -6.56
N GLU A 288 13.59 -16.55 -6.86
CA GLU A 288 13.20 -15.20 -7.32
C GLU A 288 13.40 -14.15 -6.22
N ASN A 289 13.13 -14.49 -4.96
CA ASN A 289 13.40 -13.60 -3.83
C ASN A 289 14.90 -13.37 -3.63
N TRP A 290 15.76 -14.39 -3.72
CA TRP A 290 17.22 -14.18 -3.65
C TRP A 290 17.77 -13.37 -4.83
N ARG A 291 17.24 -13.58 -6.04
CA ARG A 291 17.59 -12.77 -7.22
C ARG A 291 17.22 -11.30 -7.03
N THR A 292 16.07 -11.04 -6.43
CA THR A 292 15.60 -9.69 -6.16
C THR A 292 16.36 -9.06 -4.99
N PHE A 293 16.60 -9.81 -3.92
CA PHE A 293 17.37 -9.37 -2.75
C PHE A 293 18.78 -8.90 -3.11
N ALA A 294 19.42 -9.54 -4.10
CA ALA A 294 20.73 -9.11 -4.60
C ALA A 294 20.75 -7.67 -5.17
N LYS A 295 19.57 -7.14 -5.54
CA LYS A 295 19.38 -5.78 -6.09
C LYS A 295 18.67 -4.85 -5.10
N ALA A 296 17.76 -5.41 -4.29
CA ALA A 296 16.86 -4.71 -3.38
C ALA A 296 16.84 -5.38 -1.99
N PRO A 297 17.93 -5.31 -1.22
CA PRO A 297 18.05 -6.07 0.02
C PRO A 297 17.11 -5.61 1.14
N THR A 298 16.68 -4.34 1.17
CA THR A 298 16.08 -3.76 2.39
C THR A 298 14.77 -4.43 2.80
N PHE A 299 13.85 -4.63 1.86
CA PHE A 299 12.48 -5.10 2.15
C PHE A 299 12.08 -6.38 1.41
N THR A 300 12.97 -6.96 0.57
CA THR A 300 12.62 -8.14 -0.24
C THR A 300 12.12 -9.30 0.63
N TRP A 301 12.89 -9.72 1.64
CA TRP A 301 12.49 -10.86 2.48
C TRP A 301 11.37 -10.51 3.46
N GLN A 302 11.30 -9.25 3.91
CA GLN A 302 10.17 -8.76 4.72
C GLN A 302 8.84 -8.95 3.98
N ASN A 303 8.76 -8.50 2.72
CA ASN A 303 7.56 -8.65 1.92
C ASN A 303 7.34 -10.09 1.42
N ALA A 304 8.40 -10.85 1.15
CA ALA A 304 8.31 -12.28 0.83
C ALA A 304 7.59 -13.06 1.93
N TRP A 305 7.94 -12.82 3.20
CA TRP A 305 7.28 -13.48 4.33
C TRP A 305 5.90 -12.91 4.62
N TYR A 306 5.68 -11.62 4.39
CA TYR A 306 4.34 -11.02 4.47
C TYR A 306 3.34 -11.74 3.54
N ASN A 307 3.78 -12.18 2.35
CA ASN A 307 2.98 -12.96 1.41
C ASN A 307 3.17 -14.48 1.52
N GLY A 308 4.08 -14.95 2.38
CA GLY A 308 4.43 -16.36 2.57
C GLY A 308 3.23 -17.30 2.78
N PRO A 309 2.18 -16.90 3.53
CA PRO A 309 0.98 -17.72 3.70
C PRO A 309 0.28 -18.12 2.40
N CYS A 310 0.45 -17.38 1.29
CA CYS A 310 -0.13 -17.76 0.00
C CYS A 310 0.41 -19.09 -0.56
N GLN A 311 1.60 -19.53 -0.14
CA GLN A 311 2.16 -20.85 -0.49
C GLN A 311 1.35 -22.02 0.09
N TYR A 312 0.61 -21.77 1.16
CA TYR A 312 -0.13 -22.78 1.92
C TYR A 312 -1.63 -22.49 1.94
N TRP A 313 -2.09 -21.58 1.09
CA TRP A 313 -3.48 -21.12 1.10
C TRP A 313 -4.42 -22.28 0.76
N PRO A 314 -5.53 -22.46 1.50
CA PRO A 314 -6.41 -23.63 1.35
C PRO A 314 -7.23 -23.62 0.04
N GLN A 315 -7.34 -22.47 -0.62
CA GLN A 315 -8.07 -22.32 -1.87
C GLN A 315 -7.10 -22.22 -3.04
N GLU A 316 -7.42 -22.90 -4.14
CA GLU A 316 -6.72 -22.69 -5.39
C GLU A 316 -6.97 -21.27 -5.91
N GLY A 317 -5.87 -20.56 -6.19
CA GLY A 317 -5.91 -19.23 -6.79
C GLY A 317 -6.64 -19.23 -8.13
N LYS A 318 -7.44 -18.19 -8.37
CA LYS A 318 -8.18 -18.00 -9.62
C LYS A 318 -7.28 -17.42 -10.71
N ILE A 319 -7.81 -17.44 -11.93
CA ILE A 319 -7.23 -16.71 -13.04
C ILE A 319 -7.60 -15.23 -12.86
N PRO A 320 -6.62 -14.30 -12.82
CA PRO A 320 -6.91 -12.87 -12.75
C PRO A 320 -7.79 -12.41 -13.89
N VAL A 321 -8.58 -11.36 -13.63
CA VAL A 321 -9.44 -10.75 -14.67
C VAL A 321 -8.56 -10.14 -15.76
N ASP A 322 -8.86 -10.47 -17.02
CA ASP A 322 -8.30 -9.71 -18.14
C ASP A 322 -9.02 -8.36 -18.22
N VAL A 323 -8.39 -7.35 -17.65
CA VAL A 323 -8.95 -6.00 -17.53
C VAL A 323 -9.09 -5.35 -18.90
N ASP A 324 -10.30 -4.90 -19.23
CA ASP A 324 -10.63 -4.17 -20.46
C ASP A 324 -11.48 -2.93 -20.16
N GLY A 325 -10.90 -1.77 -20.39
CA GLY A 325 -11.52 -0.46 -20.21
C GLY A 325 -12.09 0.16 -21.49
N SER A 326 -12.09 -0.56 -22.61
CA SER A 326 -12.48 -0.01 -23.92
C SER A 326 -13.92 0.53 -23.94
N LYS A 327 -14.82 -0.08 -23.16
CA LYS A 327 -16.25 0.25 -23.13
C LYS A 327 -16.63 1.33 -22.12
N VAL A 328 -15.77 1.67 -21.16
CA VAL A 328 -16.09 2.74 -20.18
C VAL A 328 -15.80 4.13 -20.70
N SER A 329 -16.62 5.10 -20.29
CA SER A 329 -16.35 6.53 -20.48
C SER A 329 -15.01 6.95 -19.88
N ALA A 330 -14.53 8.15 -20.20
CA ALA A 330 -13.25 8.63 -19.70
C ALA A 330 -13.18 8.62 -18.17
N ILE A 331 -12.13 7.99 -17.64
CA ILE A 331 -11.78 7.91 -16.22
C ILE A 331 -10.50 8.70 -15.95
N LEU A 332 -10.30 9.13 -14.71
CA LEU A 332 -9.11 9.85 -14.28
C LEU A 332 -8.16 8.90 -13.56
N LEU A 333 -6.91 8.84 -14.02
CA LEU A 333 -5.81 8.11 -13.39
C LEU A 333 -4.82 9.12 -12.80
N ILE A 334 -4.30 8.85 -11.62
CA ILE A 334 -3.33 9.69 -10.91
C ILE A 334 -2.22 8.80 -10.38
N ASP A 335 -0.97 9.26 -10.46
CA ASP A 335 0.16 8.55 -9.89
C ASP A 335 1.39 9.45 -9.71
N GLU A 336 2.19 9.17 -8.68
CA GLU A 336 3.54 9.73 -8.54
C GLU A 336 4.53 8.81 -9.25
N THR A 337 5.51 9.34 -10.01
CA THR A 337 6.30 8.46 -10.90
C THR A 337 7.28 7.53 -10.17
N LEU A 338 7.52 7.75 -8.88
CA LEU A 338 8.32 6.88 -8.00
C LEU A 338 7.46 6.32 -6.85
N ASP A 339 6.17 6.13 -7.06
CA ASP A 339 5.31 5.34 -6.17
C ASP A 339 5.87 3.92 -6.04
N ALA A 340 6.25 3.51 -4.83
CA ALA A 340 6.83 2.19 -4.60
C ALA A 340 5.80 1.05 -4.51
N PRO A 341 4.69 1.19 -3.75
CA PRO A 341 3.66 0.15 -3.71
C PRO A 341 2.96 -0.13 -5.04
N THR A 342 2.82 0.88 -5.92
CA THR A 342 2.28 0.72 -7.28
C THR A 342 3.16 1.44 -8.29
N PRO A 343 4.24 0.79 -8.77
CA PRO A 343 5.15 1.41 -9.73
C PRO A 343 4.44 1.98 -10.96
N PHE A 344 4.88 3.15 -11.40
CA PHE A 344 4.22 3.98 -12.41
C PHE A 344 3.93 3.27 -13.74
N GLU A 345 4.68 2.22 -14.08
CA GLU A 345 4.40 1.36 -15.23
C GLU A 345 2.98 0.76 -15.19
N GLY A 346 2.42 0.56 -14.00
CA GLY A 346 1.03 0.16 -13.79
C GLY A 346 0.06 1.21 -14.32
N SER A 347 0.26 2.49 -13.98
CA SER A 347 -0.54 3.60 -14.54
C SER A 347 -0.46 3.69 -16.07
N LEU A 348 0.71 3.44 -16.66
CA LEU A 348 0.85 3.40 -18.11
C LEU A 348 0.08 2.21 -18.72
N GLU A 349 0.13 1.05 -18.07
CA GLU A 349 -0.63 -0.13 -18.50
C GLU A 349 -2.14 0.09 -18.41
N VAL A 350 -2.65 0.62 -17.30
CA VAL A 350 -4.07 0.94 -17.14
C VAL A 350 -4.48 1.95 -18.21
N ARG A 351 -3.66 2.98 -18.49
CA ARG A 351 -3.93 3.94 -19.56
C ARG A 351 -4.01 3.31 -20.96
N ARG A 352 -3.29 2.21 -21.22
CA ARG A 352 -3.39 1.44 -22.48
C ARG A 352 -4.69 0.63 -22.55
N ARG A 353 -5.06 -0.03 -21.44
CA ARG A 353 -6.31 -0.82 -21.32
C ARG A 353 -7.57 0.03 -21.31
N PHE A 354 -7.46 1.27 -20.86
CA PHE A 354 -8.52 2.27 -20.82
C PHE A 354 -8.21 3.39 -21.84
N PRO A 355 -8.52 3.20 -23.13
CA PRO A 355 -8.08 4.10 -24.21
C PRO A 355 -8.67 5.52 -24.11
N ARG A 356 -9.71 5.70 -23.29
CA ARG A 356 -10.35 6.98 -22.98
C ARG A 356 -9.92 7.58 -21.64
N ALA A 357 -9.11 6.90 -20.85
CA ALA A 357 -8.63 7.41 -19.57
C ALA A 357 -7.74 8.65 -19.77
N ILE A 358 -7.58 9.46 -18.74
CA ILE A 358 -6.63 10.56 -18.69
C ILE A 358 -5.71 10.32 -17.50
N LEU A 359 -4.39 10.28 -17.75
CA LEU A 359 -3.38 10.07 -16.72
C LEU A 359 -2.72 11.37 -16.31
N LEU A 360 -2.81 11.67 -15.02
CA LEU A 360 -2.03 12.70 -14.35
C LEU A 360 -0.82 12.02 -13.71
N ALA A 361 0.36 12.55 -13.98
CA ALA A 361 1.58 12.13 -13.31
C ALA A 361 2.14 13.25 -12.45
N GLU A 362 2.79 12.89 -11.35
CA GLU A 362 3.64 13.76 -10.56
C GLU A 362 5.11 13.32 -10.70
N PRO A 363 5.88 13.89 -11.64
CA PRO A 363 7.25 13.44 -11.93
C PRO A 363 8.18 13.60 -10.73
N ASN A 364 8.88 12.52 -10.39
CA ASN A 364 9.77 12.36 -9.23
C ASN A 364 9.07 12.39 -7.86
N GLY A 365 7.74 12.42 -7.82
CA GLY A 365 7.01 12.14 -6.59
C GLY A 365 7.27 10.71 -6.12
N THR A 366 7.28 10.48 -4.80
CA THR A 366 7.63 9.21 -4.12
C THR A 366 6.52 8.67 -3.22
N SER A 367 5.42 9.39 -3.06
CA SER A 367 4.34 9.02 -2.14
C SER A 367 3.30 8.15 -2.82
N HIS A 368 2.77 7.21 -2.05
CA HIS A 368 1.66 6.37 -2.46
C HIS A 368 0.32 7.04 -2.16
N ALA A 369 -0.63 6.92 -3.10
CA ALA A 369 -2.02 7.36 -2.98
C ALA A 369 -2.13 8.82 -2.51
N SER A 370 -1.37 9.74 -3.09
CA SER A 370 -1.19 11.07 -2.48
C SER A 370 -2.21 12.12 -2.93
N SER A 371 -3.16 11.80 -3.81
CA SER A 371 -4.14 12.78 -4.28
C SER A 371 -5.01 13.36 -3.15
N LEU A 372 -5.55 14.57 -3.34
CA LEU A 372 -6.32 15.30 -2.31
C LEU A 372 -5.50 15.56 -1.02
N SER A 373 -4.19 15.79 -1.21
CA SER A 373 -3.23 16.11 -0.14
C SER A 373 -2.63 17.51 -0.24
N GLY A 374 -3.20 18.40 -1.08
CA GLY A 374 -2.81 19.80 -1.19
C GLY A 374 -2.02 20.13 -2.46
N ASN A 375 -1.93 19.21 -3.43
CA ASN A 375 -1.36 19.53 -4.74
C ASN A 375 -2.42 20.24 -5.59
N ASN A 376 -2.32 21.55 -5.73
CA ASN A 376 -3.30 22.35 -6.47
C ASN A 376 -3.50 21.91 -7.93
N CYS A 377 -2.48 21.36 -8.61
CA CYS A 377 -2.63 20.90 -9.98
C CYS A 377 -3.50 19.64 -10.04
N VAL A 378 -3.22 18.66 -9.18
CA VAL A 378 -3.96 17.40 -9.08
C VAL A 378 -5.37 17.65 -8.52
N ASP A 379 -5.46 18.31 -7.37
CA ASP A 379 -6.71 18.49 -6.60
C ASP A 379 -7.73 19.33 -7.38
N ASN A 380 -7.31 20.38 -8.10
CA ASN A 380 -8.22 21.15 -8.94
C ASN A 380 -8.66 20.37 -10.18
N THR A 381 -7.81 19.51 -10.75
CA THR A 381 -8.20 18.65 -11.87
C THR A 381 -9.24 17.62 -11.44
N ILE A 382 -9.06 17.01 -10.26
CA ILE A 382 -10.07 16.13 -9.65
C ILE A 382 -11.38 16.90 -9.44
N ALA A 383 -11.32 18.08 -8.80
CA ALA A 383 -12.52 18.88 -8.57
C ALA A 383 -13.23 19.24 -9.87
N GLN A 384 -12.50 19.62 -10.92
CA GLN A 384 -13.10 19.92 -12.22
C GLN A 384 -13.77 18.70 -12.86
N TYR A 385 -13.11 17.54 -12.82
CA TYR A 385 -13.67 16.28 -13.32
C TYR A 385 -14.94 15.87 -12.55
N LEU A 386 -14.90 15.98 -11.22
CA LEU A 386 -16.03 15.67 -10.37
C LEU A 386 -17.19 16.66 -10.57
N LEU A 387 -16.93 17.94 -10.78
CA LEU A 387 -18.00 18.92 -10.97
C LEU A 387 -18.68 18.74 -12.34
N SER A 388 -17.92 18.86 -13.43
CA SER A 388 -18.48 18.96 -14.78
C SER A 388 -18.20 17.75 -15.67
N GLY A 389 -17.34 16.81 -15.25
CA GLY A 389 -16.83 15.75 -16.11
C GLY A 389 -15.72 16.20 -17.06
N THR A 390 -15.25 17.45 -16.94
CA THR A 390 -14.16 17.97 -17.77
C THR A 390 -12.83 17.36 -17.36
N LEU A 391 -12.07 16.87 -18.34
CA LEU A 391 -10.73 16.32 -18.16
C LEU A 391 -9.73 17.05 -19.07
N PRO A 392 -8.42 17.01 -18.75
CA PRO A 392 -7.37 17.39 -19.68
C PRO A 392 -7.47 16.65 -21.02
N ALA A 393 -6.94 17.25 -22.08
CA ALA A 393 -6.86 16.61 -23.38
C ALA A 393 -5.91 15.39 -23.32
N ARG A 394 -6.36 14.26 -23.87
CA ARG A 394 -5.50 13.08 -24.02
C ARG A 394 -4.37 13.38 -25.00
N LYS A 395 -3.14 13.10 -24.61
CA LYS A 395 -1.94 13.17 -25.44
C LYS A 395 -1.73 11.86 -26.20
N SER A 396 -1.13 11.94 -27.38
CA SER A 396 -0.66 10.75 -28.10
C SER A 396 0.53 10.10 -27.39
N GLY A 397 0.74 8.82 -27.64
CA GLY A 397 1.85 8.05 -27.05
C GLY A 397 1.53 7.44 -25.68
N ASP A 398 2.57 6.91 -25.05
CA ASP A 398 2.51 6.07 -23.85
C ASP A 398 2.83 6.83 -22.55
N GLY A 399 2.88 8.17 -22.58
CA GLY A 399 3.14 9.01 -21.42
C GLY A 399 1.88 9.55 -20.73
N PRO A 400 2.05 10.33 -19.65
CA PRO A 400 0.96 11.02 -18.99
C PRO A 400 0.36 12.13 -19.86
N ASP A 401 -0.93 12.39 -19.65
CA ASP A 401 -1.70 13.42 -20.33
C ASP A 401 -1.47 14.80 -19.71
N LEU A 402 -1.25 14.84 -18.40
CA LEU A 402 -0.89 16.03 -17.63
C LEU A 402 0.22 15.68 -16.64
N GLU A 403 1.22 16.56 -16.53
CA GLU A 403 2.24 16.46 -15.49
C GLU A 403 2.03 17.60 -14.50
N CYS A 404 1.89 17.25 -13.22
CA CYS A 404 1.83 18.16 -12.11
C CYS A 404 3.16 18.10 -11.35
N ALA A 405 3.68 19.23 -10.89
CA ALA A 405 4.85 19.18 -10.01
C ALA A 405 4.47 18.48 -8.69
N PRO A 406 5.26 17.51 -8.18
CA PRO A 406 4.98 16.87 -6.90
C PRO A 406 5.07 17.87 -5.75
N LEU A 407 4.47 17.52 -4.61
CA LEU A 407 4.65 18.29 -3.38
C LEU A 407 6.14 18.34 -2.99
N PRO A 408 6.64 19.50 -2.52
CA PRO A 408 8.06 19.64 -2.18
C PRO A 408 8.46 18.71 -1.03
N GLU A 409 9.70 18.23 -1.07
CA GLU A 409 10.30 17.47 0.03
C GLU A 409 10.16 18.23 1.36
N PRO A 410 9.85 17.55 2.47
CA PRO A 410 9.72 18.20 3.76
C PRO A 410 11.07 18.79 4.21
N VAL A 411 11.02 19.97 4.81
CA VAL A 411 12.18 20.64 5.40
C VAL A 411 12.06 20.54 6.92
N PRO A 412 12.98 19.82 7.61
CA PRO A 412 12.94 19.74 9.06
C PRO A 412 13.26 21.11 9.69
N SER A 413 12.38 21.62 10.53
CA SER A 413 12.62 22.80 11.37
C SER A 413 12.25 22.46 12.81
N GLY A 414 13.19 22.65 13.76
CA GLY A 414 12.94 22.38 15.19
C GLY A 414 12.38 20.97 15.46
N VAL A 415 13.10 19.94 15.03
CA VAL A 415 12.59 18.56 15.06
C VAL A 415 12.39 18.07 16.49
N HIS A 416 11.15 17.68 16.82
CA HIS A 416 10.77 17.16 18.13
C HIS A 416 10.34 15.70 18.02
N LYS A 417 10.68 14.92 19.05
CA LYS A 417 10.24 13.53 19.20
C LYS A 417 8.72 13.41 19.02
N PRO A 418 8.23 12.58 18.08
CA PRO A 418 6.80 12.45 17.87
C PRO A 418 6.14 11.67 19.01
N THR A 419 5.01 12.17 19.51
CA THR A 419 4.19 11.46 20.50
C THR A 419 3.42 10.31 19.86
N LYS A 420 3.02 9.31 20.67
CA LYS A 420 2.15 8.20 20.22
C LYS A 420 0.85 8.68 19.57
N ALA A 421 0.29 9.81 20.02
CA ALA A 421 -0.91 10.40 19.44
C ALA A 421 -0.64 10.99 18.05
N GLN A 422 0.48 11.71 17.89
CA GLN A 422 0.91 12.24 16.59
C GLN A 422 1.20 11.12 15.59
N ILE A 423 1.88 10.04 16.01
CA ILE A 423 2.15 8.87 15.17
C ILE A 423 0.84 8.23 14.69
N ARG A 424 -0.10 7.93 15.59
CA ARG A 424 -1.40 7.33 15.23
C ARG A 424 -2.21 8.24 14.31
N ASN A 425 -2.23 9.55 14.56
CA ASN A 425 -2.94 10.49 13.70
C ASN A 425 -2.28 10.62 12.32
N LEU A 426 -0.95 10.61 12.25
CA LEU A 426 -0.21 10.64 11.00
C LEU A 426 -0.50 9.38 10.18
N LEU A 427 -0.36 8.18 10.79
CA LEU A 427 -0.68 6.92 10.13
C LEU A 427 -2.15 6.84 9.69
N ARG A 428 -3.09 7.31 10.52
CA ARG A 428 -4.50 7.41 10.10
C ARG A 428 -4.70 8.37 8.94
N LYS A 429 -3.89 9.43 8.83
CA LYS A 429 -3.97 10.39 7.72
C LYS A 429 -3.37 9.80 6.46
N VAL A 430 -2.19 9.18 6.53
CA VAL A 430 -1.52 8.63 5.33
C VAL A 430 -2.10 7.29 4.87
N LYS A 431 -2.68 6.47 5.78
CA LYS A 431 -3.44 5.25 5.44
C LYS A 431 -4.92 5.51 5.14
N ARG A 432 -5.38 6.76 5.22
CA ARG A 432 -6.74 7.11 4.74
C ARG A 432 -6.75 7.04 3.22
N TYR A 433 -5.71 7.57 2.61
CA TYR A 433 -5.36 7.36 1.23
C TYR A 433 -4.70 5.99 1.09
#